data_AF-A0A9W8GMZ2-F1
#
_entry.id   AF-A0A9W8GMZ2-F1
#
_cell.length_a   1.000
_cell.length_b   1.000
_cell.length_c   1.000
_cell.angle_alpha   90.00
_cell.angle_beta   90.00
_cell.angle_gamma   90.00
#
_symmetry.space_group_name_H-M   'P 1'
#
loop_
_entity.id
_entity.type
_entity.pdbx_description
1 polymer ?
#
loop_
_entity_poly.entity_id
_entity_poly.type
_entity_poly.pdbx_seq_one_letter_code
_entity_poly.pdbx_strand_id
1 'polypeptide(L)'
;MPFGQLVIGPPGSGKTTYCNGMQQFLNALGRKTIIVNLDPANDNMPYECAVNIEDLITLEDAMDAYQLGPNGGMVYCVEYLEKNVEWLTLKLKPYADDGYYFIFDCPGQVELYTHNQSIKSVVRRLEKLNYRLACVHLVDSSYCTEASRFISVLLLSLTTMTMLEMPHINVLSKIDLLAQMGQLDFSLEYYTSVMDLDYLLFHLNEREPSERFGDLNKVICELIEDYSLVGFSTLCITDKHSVANLLKEVDKANGYIFGALSQGNESILMSANSTDLFSEARDAQMRYETLRGATSSLRPGETGHRPLDSVLENMEIVEHSV
;
A
#
# COMPACT_ATOMS: atom_id res chain seq x y z
N MET A 1 6.79 -1.18 -23.96
CA MET A 1 6.62 -0.15 -22.90
C MET A 1 6.26 -0.89 -21.62
N PRO A 2 7.14 -0.87 -20.62
CA PRO A 2 6.90 -1.53 -19.33
C PRO A 2 5.87 -0.78 -18.48
N PHE A 3 5.07 -1.52 -17.73
CA PHE A 3 4.11 -0.97 -16.77
C PHE A 3 4.38 -1.55 -15.39
N GLY A 4 4.07 -0.80 -14.35
CA GLY A 4 4.28 -1.29 -13.00
C GLY A 4 3.80 -0.41 -11.88
N GLN A 5 4.16 -0.82 -10.67
CA GLN A 5 3.75 -0.21 -9.42
C GLN A 5 4.97 0.00 -8.53
N LEU A 6 5.11 1.21 -7.99
CA LEU A 6 6.06 1.52 -6.94
C LEU A 6 5.33 1.39 -5.60
N VAL A 7 5.64 0.35 -4.81
CA VAL A 7 4.93 0.07 -3.56
C VAL A 7 5.70 0.67 -2.40
N ILE A 8 5.12 1.68 -1.76
CA ILE A 8 5.73 2.42 -0.66
C ILE A 8 4.82 2.49 0.55
N GLY A 9 5.36 2.99 1.66
CA GLY A 9 4.61 3.25 2.89
C GLY A 9 5.37 2.87 4.14
N PRO A 10 4.87 3.28 5.32
CA PRO A 10 5.57 3.09 6.59
C PRO A 10 5.89 1.63 6.91
N PRO A 11 6.81 1.36 7.85
CA PRO A 11 7.05 0.01 8.33
C PRO A 11 5.76 -0.59 8.87
N GLY A 12 5.51 -1.86 8.56
CA GLY A 12 4.30 -2.56 8.99
C GLY A 12 3.03 -2.26 8.19
N SER A 13 3.03 -1.36 7.19
CA SER A 13 1.83 -1.08 6.38
C SER A 13 1.40 -2.23 5.45
N GLY A 14 2.23 -3.27 5.31
CA GLY A 14 1.91 -4.47 4.53
C GLY A 14 2.43 -4.49 3.08
N LYS A 15 3.46 -3.69 2.75
CA LYS A 15 4.07 -3.64 1.41
C LYS A 15 4.45 -5.01 0.84
N THR A 16 5.29 -5.76 1.52
CA THR A 16 5.73 -7.10 1.08
C THR A 16 4.55 -8.08 0.95
N THR A 17 3.57 -8.00 1.85
CA THR A 17 2.33 -8.81 1.74
C THR A 17 1.51 -8.43 0.51
N TYR A 18 1.40 -7.12 0.23
CA TYR A 18 0.75 -6.61 -0.98
C TYR A 18 1.48 -7.08 -2.24
N CYS A 19 2.80 -6.95 -2.30
CA CYS A 19 3.62 -7.38 -3.43
C CYS A 19 3.39 -8.86 -3.75
N ASN A 20 3.39 -9.72 -2.72
CA ASN A 20 3.09 -11.15 -2.88
C ASN A 20 1.67 -11.39 -3.43
N GLY A 21 0.66 -10.86 -2.74
CA GLY A 21 -0.74 -11.09 -3.09
C GLY A 21 -1.11 -10.53 -4.46
N MET A 22 -0.60 -9.33 -4.79
CA MET A 22 -0.82 -8.69 -6.08
C MET A 22 -0.12 -9.44 -7.21
N GLN A 23 1.11 -9.93 -7.02
CA GLN A 23 1.79 -10.77 -8.02
C GLN A 23 1.00 -12.05 -8.30
N GLN A 24 0.55 -12.76 -7.26
CA GLN A 24 -0.27 -13.97 -7.40
C GLN A 24 -1.58 -13.67 -8.15
N PHE A 25 -2.24 -12.57 -7.78
CA PHE A 25 -3.48 -12.14 -8.42
C PHE A 25 -3.29 -11.80 -9.91
N LEU A 26 -2.26 -11.02 -10.26
CA LEU A 26 -1.93 -10.67 -11.64
C LEU A 26 -1.57 -11.90 -12.48
N ASN A 27 -0.76 -12.80 -11.94
CA ASN A 27 -0.40 -14.05 -12.62
C ASN A 27 -1.64 -14.93 -12.85
N ALA A 28 -2.58 -15.00 -11.90
CA ALA A 28 -3.86 -15.70 -12.08
C ALA A 28 -4.74 -15.08 -13.17
N LEU A 29 -4.61 -13.78 -13.43
CA LEU A 29 -5.24 -13.08 -14.57
C LEU A 29 -4.47 -13.26 -15.90
N GLY A 30 -3.38 -14.03 -15.90
CA GLY A 30 -2.52 -14.23 -17.08
C GLY A 30 -1.55 -13.09 -17.35
N ARG A 31 -1.40 -12.14 -16.43
CA ARG A 31 -0.46 -11.02 -16.54
C ARG A 31 0.89 -11.43 -15.92
N LYS A 32 1.87 -11.72 -16.77
CA LYS A 32 3.23 -12.07 -16.34
C LYS A 32 3.81 -10.95 -15.47
N THR A 33 4.10 -11.24 -14.22
CA THR A 33 4.51 -10.22 -13.24
C THR A 33 5.79 -10.62 -12.51
N ILE A 34 6.72 -9.69 -12.37
CA ILE A 34 7.89 -9.84 -11.51
C ILE A 34 7.84 -8.88 -10.31
N ILE A 35 8.47 -9.29 -9.22
CA ILE A 35 8.76 -8.42 -8.09
C ILE A 35 10.24 -8.01 -8.13
N VAL A 36 10.49 -6.72 -7.92
CA VAL A 36 11.81 -6.09 -7.79
C VAL A 36 11.93 -5.62 -6.35
N ASN A 37 12.78 -6.26 -5.56
CA ASN A 37 13.03 -5.86 -4.17
C ASN A 37 14.07 -4.73 -4.14
N LEU A 38 13.66 -3.56 -3.66
CA LEU A 38 14.52 -2.41 -3.41
C LEU A 38 14.74 -2.16 -1.91
N ASP A 39 14.20 -3.01 -1.04
CA ASP A 39 14.42 -2.94 0.42
C ASP A 39 15.61 -3.84 0.83
N PRO A 40 16.78 -3.26 1.17
CA PRO A 40 17.97 -4.02 1.57
C PRO A 40 17.89 -4.60 3.00
N ALA A 41 16.77 -4.39 3.72
CA ALA A 41 16.53 -4.94 5.05
C ALA A 41 15.41 -6.00 5.07
N ASN A 42 15.04 -6.53 3.90
CA ASN A 42 13.92 -7.47 3.76
C ASN A 42 14.40 -8.94 3.80
N ASP A 43 14.79 -9.40 4.99
CA ASP A 43 15.41 -10.73 5.18
C ASP A 43 14.45 -11.91 4.94
N ASN A 44 13.13 -11.69 5.00
CA ASN A 44 12.11 -12.75 4.96
C ASN A 44 11.06 -12.50 3.88
N MET A 45 11.48 -12.50 2.62
CA MET A 45 10.58 -12.38 1.48
C MET A 45 9.74 -13.65 1.28
N PRO A 46 8.39 -13.57 1.29
CA PRO A 46 7.50 -14.71 1.07
C PRO A 46 7.30 -15.05 -0.42
N TYR A 47 8.16 -14.52 -1.30
CA TYR A 47 8.09 -14.66 -2.75
C TYR A 47 9.50 -14.71 -3.36
N GLU A 48 9.59 -15.18 -4.60
CA GLU A 48 10.80 -15.08 -5.41
C GLU A 48 10.86 -13.70 -6.07
N CYS A 49 11.86 -12.88 -5.69
CA CYS A 49 12.14 -11.63 -6.37
C CYS A 49 13.05 -11.85 -7.58
N ALA A 50 12.70 -11.27 -8.72
CA ALA A 50 13.48 -11.39 -9.96
C ALA A 50 14.74 -10.52 -9.95
N VAL A 51 14.69 -9.40 -9.21
CA VAL A 51 15.81 -8.49 -9.00
C VAL A 51 15.79 -8.09 -7.53
N ASN A 52 16.92 -8.23 -6.86
CA ASN A 52 17.10 -7.86 -5.46
C ASN A 52 18.24 -6.84 -5.34
N ILE A 53 18.03 -5.75 -4.61
CA ILE A 53 19.05 -4.73 -4.33
C ILE A 53 20.27 -5.30 -3.59
N GLU A 54 20.12 -6.39 -2.85
CA GLU A 54 21.23 -7.06 -2.15
C GLU A 54 22.30 -7.61 -3.12
N ASP A 55 21.94 -7.92 -4.37
CA ASP A 55 22.91 -8.26 -5.42
C ASP A 55 23.86 -7.09 -5.76
N LEU A 56 23.47 -5.85 -5.40
CA LEU A 56 24.24 -4.63 -5.61
C LEU A 56 24.92 -4.16 -4.32
N ILE A 57 24.18 -4.08 -3.22
CA ILE A 57 24.63 -3.56 -1.92
C ILE A 57 23.75 -4.14 -0.81
N THR A 58 24.37 -4.73 0.21
CA THR A 58 23.66 -5.16 1.43
C THR A 58 23.66 -4.05 2.48
N LEU A 59 22.67 -4.05 3.38
CA LEU A 59 22.65 -3.10 4.49
C LEU A 59 23.86 -3.27 5.42
N GLU A 60 24.26 -4.52 5.65
CA GLU A 60 25.38 -4.90 6.52
C GLU A 60 26.70 -4.35 5.97
N ASP A 61 26.98 -4.54 4.67
CA ASP A 61 28.18 -4.01 4.02
C ASP A 61 28.24 -2.48 4.11
N ALA A 62 27.10 -1.80 3.94
CA ALA A 62 27.03 -0.35 4.04
C ALA A 62 27.29 0.15 5.47
N MET A 63 26.73 -0.54 6.47
CA MET A 63 26.92 -0.22 7.88
C MET A 63 28.38 -0.40 8.30
N ASP A 64 29.01 -1.52 7.92
CA ASP A 64 30.38 -1.85 8.30
C ASP A 64 31.41 -0.96 7.60
N ALA A 65 31.25 -0.73 6.29
CA ALA A 65 32.20 0.06 5.51
C ALA A 65 32.25 1.53 5.94
N TYR A 66 31.12 2.10 6.36
CA TYR A 66 30.98 3.53 6.67
C TYR A 66 30.68 3.83 8.15
N GLN A 67 30.67 2.81 9.01
CA GLN A 67 30.35 2.94 10.44
C GLN A 67 29.00 3.62 10.67
N LEU A 68 28.00 3.25 9.86
CA LEU A 68 26.66 3.83 9.91
C LEU A 68 25.74 3.00 10.81
N GLY A 69 24.79 3.66 11.46
CA GLY A 69 23.65 2.98 12.06
C GLY A 69 22.64 2.50 10.99
N PRO A 70 21.64 1.68 11.36
CA PRO A 70 20.71 1.07 10.40
C PRO A 70 20.01 2.06 9.47
N ASN A 71 19.48 3.17 9.99
CA ASN A 71 18.82 4.18 9.17
C ASN A 71 19.79 4.90 8.21
N GLY A 72 21.03 5.13 8.66
CA GLY A 72 22.09 5.71 7.81
C GLY A 72 22.52 4.76 6.71
N GLY A 73 22.64 3.46 7.03
CA GLY A 73 22.89 2.39 6.06
C GLY A 73 21.80 2.30 5.00
N MET A 74 20.52 2.36 5.40
CA MET A 74 19.38 2.35 4.47
C MET A 74 19.43 3.52 3.48
N VAL A 75 19.70 4.74 3.97
CA VAL A 75 19.87 5.92 3.10
C VAL A 75 21.03 5.71 2.14
N TYR A 76 22.16 5.21 2.64
CA TYR A 76 23.34 4.93 1.81
C TYR A 76 23.03 3.90 0.72
N CYS A 77 22.36 2.79 1.02
CA CYS A 77 22.00 1.77 0.02
C CYS A 77 21.18 2.35 -1.13
N VAL A 78 20.21 3.23 -0.82
CA VAL A 78 19.37 3.88 -1.83
C VAL A 78 20.16 4.91 -2.64
N GLU A 79 21.03 5.71 -2.01
CA GLU A 79 21.94 6.63 -2.71
C GLU A 79 22.93 5.87 -3.60
N TYR A 80 23.38 4.70 -3.17
CA TYR A 80 24.25 3.83 -3.93
C TYR A 80 23.52 3.24 -5.15
N LEU A 81 22.26 2.84 -4.98
CA LEU A 81 21.39 2.44 -6.10
C LEU A 81 21.20 3.57 -7.10
N GLU A 82 20.95 4.80 -6.66
CA GLU A 82 20.83 5.97 -7.56
C GLU A 82 22.09 6.17 -8.40
N LYS A 83 23.27 6.11 -7.77
CA LYS A 83 24.56 6.25 -8.48
C LYS A 83 24.85 5.10 -9.45
N ASN A 84 24.26 3.93 -9.21
CA ASN A 84 24.43 2.73 -10.03
C ASN A 84 23.13 2.31 -10.73
N VAL A 85 22.25 3.27 -11.07
CA VAL A 85 20.92 2.97 -11.63
C VAL A 85 21.01 2.16 -12.94
N GLU A 86 22.11 2.28 -13.68
CA GLU A 86 22.40 1.44 -14.85
C GLU A 86 22.34 -0.06 -14.54
N TRP A 87 22.84 -0.50 -13.36
CA TRP A 87 22.72 -1.89 -12.91
C TRP A 87 21.26 -2.34 -12.88
N LEU A 88 20.38 -1.53 -12.28
CA LEU A 88 18.95 -1.81 -12.18
C LEU A 88 18.35 -1.89 -13.59
N THR A 89 18.62 -0.91 -14.45
CA THR A 89 18.06 -0.89 -15.80
C THR A 89 18.48 -2.10 -16.65
N LEU A 90 19.71 -2.60 -16.48
CA LEU A 90 20.20 -3.79 -17.15
C LEU A 90 19.51 -5.06 -16.64
N LYS A 91 19.30 -5.17 -15.33
CA LYS A 91 18.58 -6.30 -14.70
C LYS A 91 17.11 -6.34 -15.11
N LEU A 92 16.46 -5.19 -15.28
CA LEU A 92 15.05 -5.11 -15.68
C LEU A 92 14.82 -5.36 -17.18
N LYS A 93 15.81 -5.08 -18.03
CA LYS A 93 15.67 -5.11 -19.49
C LYS A 93 15.13 -6.43 -20.07
N PRO A 94 15.62 -7.63 -19.68
CA PRO A 94 15.09 -8.88 -20.23
C PRO A 94 13.59 -9.05 -19.99
N TYR A 95 13.12 -8.69 -18.79
CA TYR A 95 11.71 -8.75 -18.42
C TYR A 95 10.87 -7.69 -19.14
N ALA A 96 11.45 -6.51 -19.37
CA ALA A 96 10.80 -5.43 -20.10
C ALA A 96 10.60 -5.81 -21.58
N ASP A 97 11.59 -6.46 -22.18
CA ASP A 97 11.55 -6.94 -23.57
C ASP A 97 10.51 -8.07 -23.73
N ASP A 98 10.36 -8.93 -22.71
CA ASP A 98 9.36 -10.01 -22.67
C ASP A 98 7.94 -9.55 -22.25
N GLY A 99 7.75 -8.25 -21.98
CA GLY A 99 6.45 -7.66 -21.69
C GLY A 99 5.91 -7.95 -20.29
N TYR A 100 6.79 -8.16 -19.30
CA TYR A 100 6.37 -8.34 -17.91
C TYR A 100 5.83 -7.05 -17.29
N TYR A 101 4.96 -7.22 -16.31
CA TYR A 101 4.52 -6.19 -15.38
C TYR A 101 5.45 -6.16 -14.16
N PHE A 102 5.72 -4.97 -13.64
CA PHE A 102 6.71 -4.75 -12.58
C PHE A 102 6.05 -4.33 -11.28
N ILE A 103 6.39 -4.98 -10.17
CA ILE A 103 6.06 -4.53 -8.82
C ILE A 103 7.37 -4.24 -8.10
N PHE A 104 7.59 -3.00 -7.68
CA PHE A 104 8.77 -2.61 -6.90
C PHE A 104 8.39 -2.60 -5.42
N ASP A 105 8.94 -3.54 -4.62
CA ASP A 105 8.82 -3.51 -3.16
C ASP A 105 9.91 -2.58 -2.61
N CYS A 106 9.51 -1.45 -2.04
CA CYS A 106 10.45 -0.41 -1.63
C CYS A 106 10.64 -0.37 -0.10
N PRO A 107 11.76 0.20 0.38
CA PRO A 107 12.07 0.34 1.79
C PRO A 107 10.93 0.87 2.66
N GLY A 108 10.83 0.35 3.89
CA GLY A 108 9.80 0.83 4.83
C GLY A 108 9.99 2.24 5.38
N GLN A 109 11.20 2.81 5.31
CA GLN A 109 11.50 4.10 5.94
C GLN A 109 10.94 5.27 5.13
N VAL A 110 10.06 6.05 5.76
CA VAL A 110 9.30 7.13 5.09
C VAL A 110 10.16 8.33 4.72
N GLU A 111 11.29 8.51 5.41
CA GLU A 111 12.28 9.57 5.17
C GLU A 111 12.90 9.44 3.77
N LEU A 112 12.94 8.23 3.23
CA LEU A 112 13.46 7.96 1.89
C LEU A 112 12.57 8.54 0.78
N TYR A 113 11.29 8.77 1.06
CA TYR A 113 10.32 9.34 0.11
C TYR A 113 9.98 10.80 0.40
N THR A 114 10.25 11.27 1.62
CA THR A 114 9.88 12.62 2.07
C THR A 114 11.06 13.60 2.15
N HIS A 115 12.28 13.12 2.40
CA HIS A 115 13.45 13.99 2.61
C HIS A 115 14.62 13.69 1.65
N ASN A 116 14.71 12.45 1.17
CA ASN A 116 15.73 12.02 0.22
C ASN A 116 15.22 12.07 -1.24
N GLN A 117 16.09 12.38 -2.20
CA GLN A 117 15.73 12.50 -3.63
C GLN A 117 16.07 11.25 -4.46
N SER A 118 16.80 10.29 -3.90
CA SER A 118 17.38 9.17 -4.64
C SER A 118 16.32 8.25 -5.25
N ILE A 119 15.26 7.91 -4.52
CA ILE A 119 14.14 7.14 -5.09
C ILE A 119 13.49 7.90 -6.25
N LYS A 120 13.23 9.20 -6.07
CA LYS A 120 12.67 10.06 -7.14
C LYS A 120 13.57 10.09 -8.37
N SER A 121 14.89 10.22 -8.19
CA SER A 121 15.87 10.17 -9.28
C SER A 121 15.85 8.83 -10.01
N VAL A 122 15.79 7.71 -9.28
CA VAL A 122 15.69 6.36 -9.84
C VAL A 122 14.40 6.20 -10.65
N VAL A 123 13.25 6.60 -10.09
CA VAL A 123 11.95 6.56 -10.79
C VAL A 123 12.00 7.41 -12.07
N ARG A 124 12.48 8.65 -11.99
CA ARG A 124 12.64 9.52 -13.18
C ARG A 124 13.56 8.92 -14.24
N ARG A 125 14.58 8.14 -13.83
CA ARG A 125 15.44 7.42 -14.78
C ARG A 125 14.67 6.31 -15.51
N LEU A 126 13.82 5.56 -14.80
CA LEU A 126 12.95 4.54 -15.38
C LEU A 126 11.90 5.15 -16.31
N GLU A 127 11.30 6.28 -15.94
CA GLU A 127 10.35 7.02 -16.78
C GLU A 127 10.98 7.48 -18.10
N LYS A 128 12.25 7.96 -18.06
CA LYS A 128 13.02 8.28 -19.29
C LYS A 128 13.27 7.07 -20.18
N LEU A 129 13.17 5.85 -19.65
CA LEU A 129 13.22 4.59 -20.40
C LEU A 129 11.82 4.09 -20.81
N ASN A 130 10.80 4.95 -20.74
CA ASN A 130 9.40 4.67 -21.06
C ASN A 130 8.72 3.63 -20.15
N TYR A 131 9.18 3.48 -18.90
CA TYR A 131 8.40 2.78 -17.88
C TYR A 131 7.24 3.67 -17.45
N ARG A 132 6.03 3.10 -17.39
CA ARG A 132 4.84 3.77 -16.87
C ARG A 132 4.50 3.19 -15.50
N LEU A 133 4.78 3.97 -14.46
CA LEU A 133 4.64 3.54 -13.08
C LEU A 133 3.57 4.35 -12.38
N ALA A 134 2.84 3.70 -11.47
CA ALA A 134 2.01 4.37 -10.48
C ALA A 134 2.51 4.01 -9.08
N CYS A 135 2.49 4.98 -8.17
CA CYS A 135 2.81 4.76 -6.79
C CYS A 135 1.60 4.21 -6.04
N VAL A 136 1.79 3.12 -5.29
CA VAL A 136 0.81 2.56 -4.37
C VAL A 136 1.34 2.78 -2.96
N HIS A 137 0.79 3.78 -2.28
CA HIS A 137 1.20 4.17 -0.94
C HIS A 137 0.29 3.52 0.10
N LEU A 138 0.81 2.48 0.76
CA LEU A 138 0.09 1.71 1.75
C LEU A 138 0.23 2.35 3.12
N VAL A 139 -0.92 2.58 3.76
CA VAL A 139 -1.05 3.04 5.13
C VAL A 139 -1.94 2.07 5.89
N ASP A 140 -1.53 1.70 7.10
CA ASP A 140 -2.30 0.78 7.95
C ASP A 140 -3.62 1.44 8.39
N SER A 141 -4.76 0.76 8.19
CA SER A 141 -6.07 1.31 8.56
C SER A 141 -6.25 1.55 10.06
N SER A 142 -5.42 0.96 10.93
CA SER A 142 -5.41 1.24 12.37
C SER A 142 -5.18 2.73 12.70
N TYR A 143 -4.54 3.50 11.82
CA TYR A 143 -4.36 4.93 12.02
C TYR A 143 -5.67 5.73 11.95
N CYS A 144 -6.75 5.17 11.40
CA CYS A 144 -8.08 5.79 11.41
C CYS A 144 -8.78 5.70 12.78
N THR A 145 -8.20 5.01 13.77
CA THR A 145 -8.78 4.89 15.12
C THR A 145 -8.58 6.13 16.00
N GLU A 146 -7.65 7.02 15.63
CA GLU A 146 -7.33 8.23 16.38
C GLU A 146 -7.12 9.41 15.41
N ALA A 147 -7.79 10.54 15.69
CA ALA A 147 -7.73 11.74 14.85
C ALA A 147 -6.31 12.27 14.60
N SER A 148 -5.47 12.35 15.64
CA SER A 148 -4.08 12.83 15.53
C SER A 148 -3.22 11.95 14.62
N ARG A 149 -3.42 10.63 14.72
CA ARG A 149 -2.75 9.65 13.86
C ARG A 149 -3.21 9.77 12.42
N PHE A 150 -4.51 9.94 12.20
CA PHE A 150 -5.07 10.12 10.87
C PHE A 150 -4.55 11.40 10.21
N ILE A 151 -4.50 12.54 10.92
CA ILE A 151 -3.89 13.78 10.39
C ILE A 151 -2.42 13.57 10.03
N SER A 152 -1.67 12.86 10.87
CA SER A 152 -0.26 12.55 10.59
C SER A 152 -0.10 11.75 9.29
N VAL A 153 -1.02 10.81 9.04
CA VAL A 153 -1.11 10.04 7.80
C VAL A 153 -1.46 10.92 6.59
N LEU A 154 -2.40 11.87 6.74
CA LEU A 154 -2.77 12.80 5.68
C LEU A 154 -1.57 13.67 5.27
N LEU A 155 -0.86 14.24 6.26
CA LEU A 155 0.34 15.04 6.03
C LEU A 155 1.47 14.23 5.37
N LEU A 156 1.71 13.01 5.86
CA LEU A 156 2.71 12.11 5.27
C LEU A 156 2.36 11.78 3.82
N SER A 157 1.09 11.47 3.54
CA SER A 157 0.62 11.15 2.20
C SER A 157 0.77 12.34 1.26
N LEU A 158 0.32 13.53 1.67
CA LEU A 158 0.47 14.76 0.89
C LEU A 158 1.94 15.10 0.61
N THR A 159 2.80 14.98 1.62
CA THR A 159 4.24 15.21 1.48
C THR A 159 4.85 14.24 0.49
N THR A 160 4.54 12.94 0.62
CA THR A 160 5.07 11.89 -0.27
C THR A 160 4.61 12.09 -1.71
N MET A 161 3.33 12.43 -1.92
CA MET A 161 2.77 12.76 -3.24
C MET A 161 3.52 13.94 -3.89
N THR A 162 3.74 15.00 -3.12
CA THR A 162 4.45 16.21 -3.58
C THR A 162 5.91 15.92 -3.91
N MET A 163 6.56 15.08 -3.12
CA MET A 163 7.98 14.78 -3.27
C MET A 163 8.27 13.82 -4.43
N LEU A 164 7.46 12.77 -4.61
CA LEU A 164 7.67 11.79 -5.68
C LEU A 164 7.21 12.25 -7.06
N GLU A 165 6.23 13.16 -7.14
CA GLU A 165 5.74 13.76 -8.40
C GLU A 165 5.30 12.73 -9.46
N MET A 166 4.64 11.65 -9.04
CA MET A 166 4.14 10.61 -9.94
C MET A 166 2.67 10.28 -9.66
N PRO A 167 1.94 9.61 -10.58
CA PRO A 167 0.57 9.16 -10.32
C PRO A 167 0.54 8.33 -9.04
N HIS A 168 -0.30 8.71 -8.08
CA HIS A 168 -0.22 8.21 -6.72
C HIS A 168 -1.59 7.75 -6.22
N ILE A 169 -1.67 6.54 -5.69
CA ILE A 169 -2.85 5.96 -5.07
C ILE A 169 -2.51 5.72 -3.60
N ASN A 170 -3.15 6.46 -2.70
CA ASN A 170 -3.06 6.13 -1.28
C ASN A 170 -4.04 5.01 -0.95
N VAL A 171 -3.62 4.08 -0.10
CA VAL A 171 -4.38 2.86 0.18
C VAL A 171 -4.40 2.60 1.68
N LEU A 172 -5.59 2.50 2.25
CA LEU A 172 -5.79 1.99 3.61
C LEU A 172 -5.77 0.45 3.57
N SER A 173 -4.68 -0.13 4.06
CA SER A 173 -4.46 -1.57 4.11
C SER A 173 -5.04 -2.21 5.38
N LYS A 174 -5.16 -3.54 5.35
CA LYS A 174 -5.62 -4.37 6.48
C LYS A 174 -7.01 -3.99 6.98
N ILE A 175 -7.88 -3.56 6.07
CA ILE A 175 -9.22 -3.08 6.43
C ILE A 175 -10.05 -4.17 7.14
N ASP A 176 -9.73 -5.43 6.90
CA ASP A 176 -10.30 -6.61 7.56
C ASP A 176 -9.99 -6.70 9.06
N LEU A 177 -8.84 -6.15 9.50
CA LEU A 177 -8.44 -6.14 10.89
C LEU A 177 -9.03 -4.99 11.69
N LEU A 178 -9.54 -3.95 11.01
CA LEU A 178 -10.02 -2.72 11.63
C LEU A 178 -11.14 -2.98 12.65
N ALA A 179 -12.03 -3.94 12.37
CA ALA A 179 -13.11 -4.35 13.27
C ALA A 179 -12.61 -4.92 14.62
N GLN A 180 -11.37 -5.40 14.67
CA GLN A 180 -10.72 -5.93 15.89
C GLN A 180 -9.92 -4.86 16.63
N MET A 181 -9.59 -3.74 15.97
CA MET A 181 -8.65 -2.73 16.48
C MET A 181 -9.33 -1.59 17.25
N GLY A 182 -10.62 -1.36 17.02
CA GLY A 182 -11.37 -0.35 17.77
C GLY A 182 -12.62 0.12 17.05
N GLN A 183 -13.41 0.93 17.74
CA GLN A 183 -14.51 1.64 17.11
C GLN A 183 -13.96 2.87 16.39
N LEU A 184 -14.23 2.97 15.09
CA LEU A 184 -14.03 4.20 14.35
C LEU A 184 -14.98 5.30 14.83
N ASP A 185 -14.45 6.51 14.97
CA ASP A 185 -15.24 7.71 15.25
C ASP A 185 -16.16 8.08 14.06
N PHE A 186 -15.79 7.67 12.83
CA PHE A 186 -16.51 7.96 11.57
C PHE A 186 -16.64 6.74 10.66
N SER A 187 -17.46 6.86 9.60
CA SER A 187 -17.54 5.83 8.55
C SER A 187 -16.24 5.76 7.74
N LEU A 188 -15.98 4.63 7.10
CA LEU A 188 -14.86 4.48 6.19
C LEU A 188 -14.94 5.45 5.01
N GLU A 189 -16.15 5.78 4.56
CA GLU A 189 -16.39 6.79 3.51
C GLU A 189 -15.79 8.15 3.87
N TYR A 190 -15.90 8.56 5.14
CA TYR A 190 -15.27 9.80 5.64
C TYR A 190 -13.75 9.76 5.51
N TYR A 191 -13.12 8.67 5.96
CA TYR A 191 -11.67 8.53 5.91
C TYR A 191 -11.11 8.34 4.50
N THR A 192 -11.85 7.65 3.61
CA THR A 192 -11.42 7.41 2.23
C THR A 192 -11.53 8.66 1.37
N SER A 193 -12.60 9.43 1.56
CA SER A 193 -12.84 10.65 0.78
C SER A 193 -12.20 11.89 1.41
N VAL A 194 -11.64 11.77 2.62
CA VAL A 194 -11.07 12.87 3.41
C VAL A 194 -12.04 14.06 3.43
N MET A 195 -13.28 13.77 3.85
CA MET A 195 -14.32 14.80 3.96
C MET A 195 -13.99 15.76 5.11
N ASP A 196 -14.55 16.97 5.03
CA ASP A 196 -14.55 18.05 6.04
C ASP A 196 -13.82 17.71 7.37
N LEU A 197 -12.60 18.22 7.50
CA LEU A 197 -11.70 18.01 8.62
C LEU A 197 -12.06 18.86 9.84
N ASP A 198 -13.05 19.77 9.77
CA ASP A 198 -13.50 20.56 10.93
C ASP A 198 -13.96 19.66 12.08
N TYR A 199 -14.60 18.53 11.74
CA TYR A 199 -15.03 17.53 12.73
C TYR A 199 -13.85 16.78 13.36
N LEU A 200 -12.82 16.49 12.58
CA LEU A 200 -11.62 15.84 13.08
C LEU A 200 -10.80 16.79 13.96
N LEU A 201 -10.78 18.08 13.60
CA LEU A 201 -10.21 19.18 14.37
C LEU A 201 -10.88 19.32 15.74
N PHE A 202 -12.21 19.20 15.81
CA PHE A 202 -12.94 19.20 17.08
C PHE A 202 -12.45 18.10 18.02
N HIS A 203 -12.40 16.86 17.56
CA HIS A 203 -11.94 15.72 18.37
C HIS A 203 -10.46 15.77 18.72
N LEU A 204 -9.63 16.31 17.82
CA LEU A 204 -8.21 16.53 18.08
C LEU A 204 -8.00 17.49 19.26
N ASN A 205 -8.74 18.61 19.27
CA ASN A 205 -8.66 19.62 20.30
C ASN A 205 -9.34 19.20 21.63
N GLU A 206 -10.35 18.32 21.59
CA GLU A 206 -10.96 17.75 22.80
C GLU A 206 -10.04 16.77 23.53
N ARG A 207 -9.34 15.89 22.80
CA ARG A 207 -8.51 14.82 23.41
C ARG A 207 -7.13 15.32 23.86
N GLU A 208 -6.57 16.32 23.20
CA GLU A 208 -5.34 17.00 23.60
C GLU A 208 -5.62 18.46 24.00
N PRO A 209 -6.09 18.71 25.23
CA PRO A 209 -6.57 20.02 25.68
C PRO A 209 -5.45 21.04 25.95
N SER A 210 -4.37 21.03 25.16
CA SER A 210 -3.48 22.18 25.13
C SER A 210 -4.06 23.20 24.15
N GLU A 211 -4.78 24.19 24.67
CA GLU A 211 -5.28 25.36 23.91
C GLU A 211 -4.19 26.01 23.03
N ARG A 212 -2.92 25.77 23.35
CA ARG A 212 -1.74 26.21 22.61
C ARG A 212 -1.70 25.79 21.14
N PHE A 213 -2.25 24.63 20.76
CA PHE A 213 -2.09 24.09 19.39
C PHE A 213 -3.35 24.17 18.52
N GLY A 214 -4.46 24.72 19.03
CA GLY A 214 -5.72 24.78 18.28
C GLY A 214 -5.59 25.50 16.94
N ASP A 215 -4.94 26.66 16.92
CA ASP A 215 -4.70 27.43 15.68
C ASP A 215 -3.80 26.68 14.70
N LEU A 216 -2.77 25.98 15.20
CA LEU A 216 -1.88 25.17 14.37
C LEU A 216 -2.62 24.00 13.73
N ASN A 217 -3.41 23.29 14.52
CA ASN A 217 -4.22 22.17 14.06
C ASN A 217 -5.20 22.60 12.97
N LYS A 218 -5.81 23.78 13.13
CA LYS A 218 -6.69 24.37 12.13
C LYS A 218 -5.97 24.62 10.82
N VAL A 219 -4.82 25.30 10.85
CA VAL A 219 -4.01 25.58 9.66
C VAL A 219 -3.54 24.29 8.96
N ILE A 220 -3.26 23.23 9.74
CA ILE A 220 -2.91 21.92 9.18
C ILE A 220 -4.10 21.29 8.43
N CYS A 221 -5.30 21.32 9.02
CA CYS A 221 -6.50 20.81 8.36
C CYS A 221 -6.82 21.61 7.08
N GLU A 222 -6.80 22.94 7.16
CA GLU A 222 -7.01 23.83 6.01
C GLU A 222 -6.00 23.53 4.89
N LEU A 223 -4.72 23.31 5.22
CA LEU A 223 -3.70 22.94 4.22
C LEU A 223 -4.04 21.63 3.49
N ILE A 224 -4.50 20.61 4.22
CA ILE A 224 -4.83 19.31 3.62
C ILE A 224 -6.05 19.46 2.70
N GLU A 225 -7.06 20.20 3.13
CA GLU A 225 -8.26 20.46 2.35
C GLU A 225 -7.98 21.31 1.11
N ASP A 226 -7.18 22.36 1.23
CA ASP A 226 -6.84 23.27 0.14
C ASP A 226 -6.14 22.54 -1.01
N TYR A 227 -5.27 21.57 -0.69
CA TYR A 227 -4.65 20.75 -1.72
C TYR A 227 -5.66 19.78 -2.35
N SER A 228 -6.64 19.27 -1.60
CA SER A 228 -7.69 18.34 -2.09
C SER A 228 -7.13 17.14 -2.90
N LEU A 229 -5.86 16.77 -2.67
CA LEU A 229 -5.17 15.70 -3.40
C LEU A 229 -5.28 14.35 -2.69
N VAL A 230 -5.51 14.36 -1.38
CA VAL A 230 -5.43 13.15 -0.56
C VAL A 230 -6.78 12.47 -0.54
N GLY A 231 -6.84 11.28 -1.13
CA GLY A 231 -7.93 10.32 -0.98
C GLY A 231 -7.34 8.91 -0.87
N PHE A 232 -8.11 7.97 -0.33
CA PHE A 232 -7.68 6.60 -0.13
C PHE A 232 -8.62 5.59 -0.77
N SER A 233 -8.04 4.59 -1.43
CA SER A 233 -8.70 3.31 -1.70
C SER A 233 -8.57 2.38 -0.49
N THR A 234 -9.43 1.37 -0.39
CA THR A 234 -9.34 0.36 0.68
C THR A 234 -8.76 -0.95 0.16
N LEU A 235 -8.01 -1.64 1.01
CA LEU A 235 -7.40 -2.92 0.65
C LEU A 235 -7.55 -3.97 1.76
N CYS A 236 -8.17 -5.08 1.37
CA CYS A 236 -8.08 -6.39 1.99
C CYS A 236 -7.37 -7.32 1.01
N ILE A 237 -6.09 -7.62 1.24
CA ILE A 237 -5.26 -8.38 0.28
C ILE A 237 -5.74 -9.82 0.07
N THR A 238 -6.48 -10.38 1.03
CA THR A 238 -7.06 -11.72 0.96
C THR A 238 -8.38 -11.75 0.18
N ASP A 239 -9.00 -10.59 -0.07
CA ASP A 239 -10.22 -10.47 -0.85
C ASP A 239 -9.92 -10.10 -2.31
N LYS A 240 -10.24 -11.02 -3.22
CA LYS A 240 -10.06 -10.85 -4.67
C LYS A 240 -10.81 -9.64 -5.22
N HIS A 241 -11.99 -9.29 -4.67
CA HIS A 241 -12.74 -8.13 -5.14
C HIS A 241 -12.03 -6.82 -4.77
N SER A 242 -11.58 -6.70 -3.52
CA SER A 242 -10.78 -5.55 -3.06
C SER A 242 -9.50 -5.40 -3.88
N VAL A 243 -8.75 -6.48 -4.13
CA VAL A 243 -7.54 -6.45 -4.96
C VAL A 243 -7.86 -6.05 -6.41
N ALA A 244 -8.93 -6.60 -7.01
CA ALA A 244 -9.34 -6.27 -8.37
C ALA A 244 -9.71 -4.79 -8.52
N ASN A 245 -10.39 -4.23 -7.53
CA ASN A 245 -10.82 -2.85 -7.49
C ASN A 245 -9.62 -1.89 -7.41
N LEU A 246 -8.70 -2.13 -6.47
CA LEU A 246 -7.46 -1.36 -6.39
C LEU A 246 -6.64 -1.47 -7.68
N LEU A 247 -6.55 -2.67 -8.28
CA LEU A 247 -5.82 -2.86 -9.53
C LEU A 247 -6.39 -2.01 -10.68
N LYS A 248 -7.72 -1.81 -10.75
CA LYS A 248 -8.32 -0.94 -11.78
C LYS A 248 -7.84 0.50 -11.65
N GLU A 249 -7.81 1.04 -10.42
CA GLU A 249 -7.34 2.41 -10.18
C GLU A 249 -5.84 2.55 -10.50
N VAL A 250 -5.04 1.53 -10.15
CA VAL A 250 -3.62 1.48 -10.48
C VAL A 250 -3.38 1.41 -11.99
N ASP A 251 -4.12 0.55 -12.71
CA ASP A 251 -4.05 0.43 -14.16
C ASP A 251 -4.48 1.73 -14.86
N LYS A 252 -5.51 2.40 -14.33
CA LYS A 252 -5.94 3.72 -14.80
C LYS A 252 -4.85 4.78 -14.60
N ALA A 253 -4.19 4.77 -13.43
CA ALA A 253 -3.14 5.74 -13.09
C ALA A 253 -1.86 5.56 -13.92
N ASN A 254 -1.39 4.31 -14.11
CA ASN A 254 -0.22 4.03 -14.94
C ASN A 254 -0.56 3.98 -16.45
N GLY A 255 -1.86 3.97 -16.81
CA GLY A 255 -2.35 3.94 -18.18
C GLY A 255 -2.26 2.57 -18.86
N TYR A 256 -2.26 1.49 -18.09
CA TYR A 256 -2.33 0.13 -18.58
C TYR A 256 -3.75 -0.17 -19.08
N ILE A 257 -3.92 -0.24 -20.40
CA ILE A 257 -5.20 -0.61 -21.03
C ILE A 257 -5.12 -2.06 -21.48
N PHE A 258 -5.73 -2.96 -20.71
CA PHE A 258 -5.86 -4.36 -21.08
C PHE A 258 -6.83 -4.48 -22.27
N GLY A 259 -6.31 -4.82 -23.46
CA GLY A 259 -7.08 -5.02 -24.69
C GLY A 259 -6.69 -4.14 -25.88
N ALA A 260 -6.08 -2.98 -25.69
CA ALA A 260 -5.66 -2.14 -26.82
C ALA A 260 -4.40 -2.67 -27.55
N LEU A 261 -3.64 -3.55 -26.89
CA LEU A 261 -2.40 -4.15 -27.40
C LEU A 261 -2.55 -5.64 -27.78
N SER A 262 -3.74 -6.21 -27.64
CA SER A 262 -4.04 -7.61 -27.95
C SER A 262 -5.30 -7.66 -28.81
N GLN A 263 -5.15 -8.03 -30.10
CA GLN A 263 -6.28 -8.33 -30.97
C GLN A 263 -7.16 -9.41 -30.32
N GLY A 264 -8.41 -9.08 -29.99
CA GLY A 264 -9.45 -10.08 -29.78
C GLY A 264 -10.22 -10.13 -28.46
N ASN A 265 -10.18 -9.12 -27.58
CA ASN A 265 -11.07 -9.08 -26.41
C ASN A 265 -11.67 -7.68 -26.18
N GLU A 266 -12.75 -7.38 -26.89
CA GLU A 266 -13.55 -6.14 -26.74
C GLU A 266 -14.42 -6.12 -25.46
N SER A 267 -14.46 -7.21 -24.68
CA SER A 267 -15.39 -7.39 -23.56
C SER A 267 -15.01 -6.69 -22.25
N ILE A 268 -13.79 -6.14 -22.13
CA ILE A 268 -13.31 -5.54 -20.86
C ILE A 268 -13.55 -4.02 -20.82
N LEU A 269 -13.82 -3.38 -21.96
CA LEU A 269 -14.13 -1.94 -22.05
C LEU A 269 -15.41 -1.56 -21.28
N MET A 270 -16.31 -2.51 -20.99
CA MET A 270 -17.49 -2.27 -20.14
C MET A 270 -17.17 -2.16 -18.64
N SER A 271 -16.03 -2.70 -18.19
CA SER A 271 -15.64 -2.67 -16.77
C SER A 271 -14.93 -1.37 -16.34
N ALA A 272 -14.66 -0.48 -17.30
CA ALA A 272 -14.06 0.83 -17.07
C ALA A 272 -15.06 1.92 -16.64
N ASN A 273 -16.37 1.63 -16.64
CA ASN A 273 -17.40 2.67 -16.54
C ASN A 273 -18.10 2.84 -15.18
N SER A 274 -17.69 2.16 -14.11
CA SER A 274 -18.17 2.45 -12.77
C SER A 274 -17.29 1.82 -11.69
N THR A 275 -16.14 2.41 -11.41
CA THR A 275 -15.56 2.35 -10.06
C THR A 275 -16.02 3.62 -9.36
N ASP A 276 -17.03 3.50 -8.50
CA ASP A 276 -17.43 4.59 -7.63
C ASP A 276 -16.65 4.38 -6.32
N LEU A 277 -15.74 5.29 -5.94
CA LEU A 277 -15.00 5.19 -4.66
C LEU A 277 -15.96 4.98 -3.48
N PHE A 278 -17.16 5.57 -3.60
CA PHE A 278 -18.25 5.41 -2.65
C PHE A 278 -18.79 3.97 -2.56
N SER A 279 -18.80 3.21 -3.66
CA SER A 279 -19.20 1.79 -3.63
C SER A 279 -18.20 0.93 -2.87
N GLU A 280 -16.89 1.17 -3.06
CA GLU A 280 -15.84 0.42 -2.37
C GLU A 280 -15.81 0.71 -0.88
N ALA A 281 -15.90 1.99 -0.51
CA ALA A 281 -15.95 2.40 0.89
C ALA A 281 -17.18 1.81 1.59
N ARG A 282 -18.33 1.73 0.91
CA ARG A 282 -19.55 1.09 1.43
C ARG A 282 -19.39 -0.42 1.60
N ASP A 283 -18.78 -1.11 0.63
CA ASP A 283 -18.50 -2.54 0.75
C ASP A 283 -17.56 -2.84 1.92
N ALA A 284 -16.52 -2.03 2.09
CA ALA A 284 -15.62 -2.12 3.24
C ALA A 284 -16.36 -1.83 4.56
N GLN A 285 -17.22 -0.81 4.59
CA GLN A 285 -18.02 -0.44 5.76
C GLN A 285 -18.97 -1.56 6.17
N MET A 286 -19.69 -2.17 5.23
CA MET A 286 -20.60 -3.30 5.50
C MET A 286 -19.85 -4.49 6.12
N ARG A 287 -18.65 -4.80 5.64
CA ARG A 287 -17.81 -5.87 6.22
C ARG A 287 -17.32 -5.52 7.62
N TYR A 288 -16.87 -4.30 7.82
CA TYR A 288 -16.46 -3.81 9.14
C TYR A 288 -17.60 -3.95 10.17
N GLU A 289 -18.81 -3.56 9.82
CA GLU A 289 -20.00 -3.70 10.69
C GLU A 289 -20.36 -5.16 10.95
N THR A 290 -20.27 -6.02 9.93
CA THR A 290 -20.54 -7.47 10.05
C THR A 290 -19.54 -8.14 11.00
N LEU A 291 -18.24 -7.88 10.83
CA LEU A 291 -17.18 -8.42 11.67
C LEU A 291 -17.31 -7.91 13.11
N ARG A 292 -17.69 -6.64 13.30
CA ARG A 292 -17.96 -6.05 14.61
C ARG A 292 -19.20 -6.67 15.29
N GLY A 293 -20.25 -6.95 14.52
CA GLY A 293 -21.43 -7.67 15.02
C GLY A 293 -21.06 -9.06 15.54
N ALA A 294 -20.16 -9.76 14.83
CA ALA A 294 -19.65 -11.05 15.27
C ALA A 294 -18.78 -10.94 16.54
N THR A 295 -17.88 -9.94 16.65
CA THR A 295 -17.03 -9.77 17.85
C THR A 295 -17.80 -9.29 19.09
N SER A 296 -18.83 -8.45 18.92
CA SER A 296 -19.71 -8.00 20.02
C SER A 296 -20.69 -9.06 20.51
N SER A 297 -20.98 -10.09 19.70
CA SER A 297 -21.80 -11.24 20.10
C SER A 297 -21.09 -12.21 21.05
N LEU A 298 -19.76 -12.11 21.19
CA LEU A 298 -18.98 -12.79 22.21
C LEU A 298 -19.03 -11.97 23.51
N ARG A 299 -19.93 -12.35 24.42
CA ARG A 299 -20.10 -11.65 25.71
C ARG A 299 -18.81 -11.71 26.55
N PRO A 300 -18.41 -10.62 27.22
CA PRO A 300 -17.30 -10.65 28.17
C PRO A 300 -17.78 -11.35 29.45
N GLY A 301 -17.42 -12.63 29.64
CA GLY A 301 -17.77 -13.37 30.86
C GLY A 301 -17.63 -14.89 30.83
N GLU A 302 -17.42 -15.54 29.70
CA GLU A 302 -17.18 -17.00 29.69
C GLU A 302 -15.68 -17.29 29.80
N THR A 303 -15.12 -17.19 31.01
CA THR A 303 -13.93 -17.94 31.38
C THR A 303 -14.28 -19.42 31.44
N GLY A 304 -14.07 -20.14 30.35
CA GLY A 304 -14.17 -21.58 30.30
C GLY A 304 -13.15 -22.13 29.33
N HIS A 305 -12.10 -22.78 29.85
CA HIS A 305 -11.21 -23.62 29.06
C HIS A 305 -12.00 -24.44 28.04
N ARG A 306 -11.80 -24.17 26.75
CA ARG A 306 -12.02 -25.18 25.71
C ARG A 306 -10.63 -25.60 25.20
N PRO A 307 -10.27 -26.88 25.27
CA PRO A 307 -9.02 -27.36 24.71
C PRO A 307 -9.04 -27.24 23.18
N LEU A 308 -7.85 -27.09 22.60
CA LEU A 308 -7.52 -26.85 21.19
C LEU A 308 -8.02 -27.92 20.18
N ASP A 309 -8.87 -28.86 20.59
CA ASP A 309 -9.25 -30.02 19.77
C ASP A 309 -10.53 -29.83 18.93
N SER A 310 -11.29 -28.73 19.10
CA SER A 310 -12.56 -28.54 18.39
C SER A 310 -12.50 -27.66 17.12
N VAL A 311 -11.30 -27.35 16.61
CA VAL A 311 -11.11 -26.61 15.34
C VAL A 311 -10.65 -27.54 14.21
N LEU A 312 -10.30 -28.80 14.51
CA LEU A 312 -9.81 -29.77 13.53
C LEU A 312 -10.86 -30.77 13.01
N GLU A 313 -12.09 -30.78 13.54
CA GLU A 313 -13.14 -31.73 13.07
C GLU A 313 -13.95 -31.24 11.85
N ASN A 314 -13.71 -30.03 11.33
CA ASN A 314 -14.42 -29.51 10.15
C ASN A 314 -13.55 -29.44 8.86
N MET A 315 -12.41 -30.14 8.83
CA MET A 315 -11.53 -30.22 7.65
C MET A 315 -11.15 -31.65 7.24
N GLU A 316 -12.03 -32.63 7.48
CA GLU A 316 -11.96 -33.92 6.78
C GLU A 316 -13.31 -34.25 6.16
N ILE A 317 -13.25 -34.95 5.03
CA ILE A 317 -14.35 -35.35 4.13
C ILE A 317 -14.59 -34.35 2.98
N VAL A 318 -13.68 -34.33 1.99
CA VAL A 318 -14.00 -34.73 0.60
C VAL A 318 -12.71 -35.24 -0.07
N GLU A 319 -12.40 -36.53 0.09
CA GLU A 319 -11.67 -37.28 -0.94
C GLU A 319 -12.28 -38.70 -1.08
N HIS A 320 -12.76 -38.94 -2.30
CA HIS A 320 -12.98 -40.22 -2.99
C HIS A 320 -13.89 -41.32 -2.41
N SER A 321 -14.99 -41.60 -3.13
CA SER A 321 -15.24 -42.94 -3.70
C SER A 321 -16.24 -42.95 -4.86
N VAL A 322 -15.82 -43.65 -5.93
CA VAL A 322 -16.52 -44.14 -7.16
C VAL A 322 -16.71 -43.15 -8.32
#